data_AF-A0A6I9N7Y3-F1
#
_entry.id   AF-A0A6I9N7Y3-F1
#
_cell.length_a   1.000
_cell.length_b   1.000
_cell.length_c   1.000
_cell.angle_alpha   90.00
_cell.angle_beta   90.00
_cell.angle_gamma   90.00
#
_symmetry.space_group_name_H-M   'P 1'
#
loop_
_entity.id
_entity.type
_entity.pdbx_description
1 polymer ?
#
loop_
_entity_poly.entity_id
_entity_poly.type
_entity_poly.pdbx_seq_one_letter_code
_entity_poly.pdbx_strand_id
1 'polypeptide(L)'
;MQSLPQEPECSEAHEPESDQVITHPDGKTETVLAGGDRLFVFPNGTKKEVSADGLTVKVTFFNRDTKEVTADQRVIYYYAEAQTSHITYPDGIEVLHFPNNQTEKLFPDGRKEITFPDQTVKNLFPNGREESVLTDGTVIQVNSKDQETDTVTIKGTSQQQPAAAIDMMMIKCAVFRNIHAKYIGIQINIE
;
A
#
# COMPACT_ATOMS: atom_id res chain seq x y z
N MET A 1 -16.27 -72.31 14.76
CA MET A 1 -15.34 -71.40 15.47
C MET A 1 -15.23 -70.14 14.63
N GLN A 2 -15.57 -69.00 15.24
CA GLN A 2 -15.44 -67.66 14.66
C GLN A 2 -13.98 -67.31 14.34
N SER A 3 -13.79 -66.49 13.32
CA SER A 3 -12.71 -65.49 13.27
C SER A 3 -13.22 -64.25 12.55
N LEU A 4 -13.22 -63.13 13.29
CA LEU A 4 -13.67 -61.78 12.92
C LEU A 4 -12.82 -61.18 11.78
N PRO A 5 -13.33 -60.13 11.09
CA PRO A 5 -12.52 -59.27 10.24
C PRO A 5 -11.52 -58.46 11.08
N GLN A 6 -10.26 -58.36 10.63
CA GLN A 6 -9.31 -57.38 11.16
C GLN A 6 -9.60 -56.01 10.53
N GLU A 7 -9.86 -55.02 11.37
CA GLU A 7 -9.82 -53.61 10.97
C GLU A 7 -8.37 -53.19 10.67
N PRO A 8 -8.13 -52.28 9.71
CA PRO A 8 -6.88 -51.55 9.69
C PRO A 8 -6.91 -50.44 10.75
N GLU A 9 -6.12 -50.65 11.82
CA GLU A 9 -5.78 -49.64 12.81
C GLU A 9 -4.95 -48.49 12.18
N CYS A 10 -5.35 -47.28 12.56
CA CYS A 10 -4.52 -46.11 12.87
C CYS A 10 -3.67 -45.47 11.75
N SER A 11 -4.25 -44.42 11.19
CA SER A 11 -3.68 -43.06 11.09
C SER A 11 -2.16 -42.94 11.26
N GLU A 12 -1.44 -42.79 10.15
CA GLU A 12 -0.16 -42.08 10.15
C GLU A 12 -0.45 -40.60 10.44
N ALA A 13 -0.34 -40.23 11.72
CA ALA A 13 -0.15 -38.85 12.11
C ALA A 13 1.19 -38.42 11.51
N HIS A 14 1.13 -37.53 10.53
CA HIS A 14 2.28 -36.75 10.08
C HIS A 14 2.84 -36.04 11.31
N GLU A 15 3.98 -36.48 11.83
CA GLU A 15 4.70 -35.73 12.86
C GLU A 15 5.03 -34.35 12.28
N PRO A 16 4.67 -33.24 12.94
CA PRO A 16 5.11 -31.93 12.48
C PRO A 16 6.62 -31.86 12.71
N GLU A 17 7.36 -31.72 11.61
CA GLU A 17 8.79 -31.43 11.62
C GLU A 17 9.06 -30.26 12.58
N SER A 18 9.89 -30.48 13.58
CA SER A 18 10.02 -29.58 14.72
C SER A 18 10.65 -28.25 14.33
N ASP A 19 9.94 -27.15 14.55
CA ASP A 19 10.46 -25.80 14.47
C ASP A 19 11.69 -25.63 15.39
N GLN A 20 12.84 -25.18 14.86
CA GLN A 20 14.03 -24.91 15.67
C GLN A 20 13.96 -23.47 16.21
N VAL A 21 13.87 -23.32 17.53
CA VAL A 21 13.79 -22.02 18.21
C VAL A 21 15.13 -21.67 18.87
N ILE A 22 15.67 -20.50 18.51
CA ILE A 22 16.90 -19.92 19.04
C ILE A 22 16.54 -18.63 19.77
N THR A 23 16.91 -18.52 21.05
CA THR A 23 16.75 -17.29 21.84
C THR A 23 18.09 -16.56 21.94
N HIS A 24 18.12 -15.30 21.52
CA HIS A 24 19.30 -14.45 21.52
C HIS A 24 19.42 -13.64 22.82
N PRO A 25 20.63 -13.19 23.21
CA PRO A 25 20.85 -12.42 24.46
C PRO A 25 20.08 -11.10 24.55
N ASP A 26 19.68 -10.52 23.42
CA ASP A 26 18.87 -9.31 23.30
C ASP A 26 17.36 -9.55 23.53
N GLY A 27 16.97 -10.81 23.79
CA GLY A 27 15.58 -11.23 23.99
C GLY A 27 14.81 -11.49 22.70
N LYS A 28 15.45 -11.37 21.53
CA LYS A 28 14.88 -11.77 20.24
C LYS A 28 14.84 -13.29 20.14
N THR A 29 13.76 -13.84 19.61
CA THR A 29 13.70 -15.25 19.23
C THR A 29 13.71 -15.40 17.73
N GLU A 30 14.40 -16.43 17.23
CA GLU A 30 14.43 -16.84 15.84
C GLU A 30 13.89 -18.27 15.75
N THR A 31 12.94 -18.49 14.87
CA THR A 31 12.35 -19.79 14.58
C THR A 31 12.57 -20.11 13.11
N VAL A 32 13.19 -21.25 12.82
CA VAL A 32 13.26 -21.79 11.46
C VAL A 32 12.09 -22.75 11.26
N LEU A 33 11.20 -22.42 10.32
CA LEU A 33 10.02 -23.21 9.99
C LEU A 33 10.39 -24.39 9.08
N ALA A 34 9.55 -25.43 9.05
CA ALA A 34 9.76 -26.62 8.21
C ALA A 34 10.03 -26.29 6.71
N GLY A 35 9.44 -25.19 6.20
CA GLY A 35 9.65 -24.71 4.82
C GLY A 35 10.98 -24.00 4.55
N GLY A 36 11.83 -23.80 5.57
CA GLY A 36 13.06 -23.00 5.49
C GLY A 36 12.87 -21.51 5.72
N ASP A 37 11.62 -21.05 5.81
CA ASP A 37 11.25 -19.70 6.21
C ASP A 37 11.74 -19.41 7.63
N ARG A 38 12.08 -18.16 7.91
CA ARG A 38 12.56 -17.71 9.22
C ARG A 38 11.62 -16.69 9.81
N LEU A 39 11.18 -16.95 11.03
CA LEU A 39 10.39 -16.03 11.83
C LEU A 39 11.24 -15.48 12.98
N PHE A 40 11.35 -14.16 13.06
CA PHE A 40 11.96 -13.45 14.17
C PHE A 40 10.88 -12.76 15.00
N VAL A 41 10.89 -12.94 16.32
CA VAL A 41 9.99 -12.24 17.24
C VAL A 41 10.84 -11.39 18.18
N PHE A 42 10.55 -10.10 18.20
CA PHE A 42 11.26 -9.13 19.04
C PHE A 42 10.52 -8.91 20.36
N PRO A 43 11.21 -8.50 21.45
CA PRO A 43 10.58 -8.24 22.75
C PRO A 43 9.43 -7.23 22.72
N ASN A 44 9.45 -6.28 21.78
CA ASN A 44 8.38 -5.29 21.61
C ASN A 44 7.12 -5.85 20.90
N GLY A 45 7.11 -7.13 20.53
CA GLY A 45 6.03 -7.79 19.80
C GLY A 45 6.10 -7.67 18.28
N THR A 46 7.09 -6.94 17.74
CA THR A 46 7.35 -6.90 16.29
C THR A 46 7.76 -8.29 15.81
N LYS A 47 7.27 -8.67 14.64
CA LYS A 47 7.62 -9.92 13.96
C LYS A 47 8.27 -9.63 12.63
N LYS A 48 9.30 -10.36 12.26
CA LYS A 48 9.93 -10.31 10.94
C LYS A 48 9.95 -11.72 10.36
N GLU A 49 9.36 -11.89 9.21
CA GLU A 49 9.30 -13.14 8.45
C GLU A 49 10.19 -12.97 7.21
N VAL A 50 11.03 -13.96 6.94
CA VAL A 50 11.91 -14.02 5.77
C VAL A 50 11.66 -15.34 5.08
N SER A 51 11.32 -15.31 3.79
CA SER A 51 11.13 -16.53 3.00
C SER A 51 12.43 -17.34 2.89
N ALA A 52 12.32 -18.64 2.65
CA ALA A 52 13.46 -19.55 2.52
C ALA A 52 14.46 -19.13 1.43
N ASP A 53 13.97 -18.52 0.35
CA ASP A 53 14.77 -17.96 -0.74
C ASP A 53 15.37 -16.57 -0.42
N GLY A 54 14.96 -15.95 0.69
CA GLY A 54 15.37 -14.61 1.10
C GLY A 54 14.82 -13.47 0.24
N LEU A 55 13.97 -13.77 -0.74
CA LEU A 55 13.46 -12.79 -1.70
C LEU A 55 12.28 -11.98 -1.15
N THR A 56 11.55 -12.53 -0.19
CA THR A 56 10.40 -11.87 0.45
C THR A 56 10.68 -11.67 1.93
N VAL A 57 10.47 -10.44 2.40
CA VAL A 57 10.64 -10.08 3.82
C VAL A 57 9.41 -9.31 4.27
N LYS A 58 8.71 -9.81 5.29
CA LYS A 58 7.55 -9.15 5.87
C LYS A 58 7.81 -8.81 7.33
N VAL A 59 7.61 -7.57 7.70
CA VAL A 59 7.69 -7.08 9.07
C VAL A 59 6.29 -6.69 9.52
N THR A 60 5.83 -7.25 10.63
CA THR A 60 4.59 -6.86 11.31
C THR A 60 4.97 -6.13 12.60
N PHE A 61 4.67 -4.83 12.67
CA PHE A 61 5.00 -3.98 13.80
C PHE A 61 4.00 -4.13 14.94
N PHE A 62 4.40 -3.72 16.15
CA PHE A 62 3.56 -3.76 17.35
C PHE A 62 2.26 -2.93 17.24
N ASN A 63 2.26 -1.89 16.40
CA ASN A 63 1.09 -1.05 16.11
C ASN A 63 0.16 -1.67 15.05
N ARG A 64 0.45 -2.90 14.60
CA ARG A 64 -0.22 -3.64 13.52
C ARG A 64 0.07 -3.15 12.10
N ASP A 65 0.93 -2.15 11.92
CA ASP A 65 1.43 -1.81 10.59
C ASP A 65 2.25 -2.98 10.03
N THR A 66 2.34 -3.05 8.70
CA THR A 66 3.21 -4.03 8.05
C THR A 66 4.10 -3.37 7.01
N LYS A 67 5.33 -3.86 6.88
CA LYS A 67 6.22 -3.55 5.76
C LYS A 67 6.65 -4.84 5.10
N GLU A 68 6.41 -4.97 3.81
CA GLU A 68 6.78 -6.12 3.01
C GLU A 68 7.69 -5.69 1.87
N VAL A 69 8.77 -6.44 1.65
CA VAL A 69 9.58 -6.38 0.43
C VAL A 69 9.29 -7.66 -0.32
N THR A 70 8.83 -7.53 -1.57
CA THR A 70 8.47 -8.66 -2.43
C THR A 70 9.64 -9.08 -3.31
N ALA A 71 9.57 -10.30 -3.85
CA ALA A 71 10.58 -10.82 -4.77
C ALA A 71 10.76 -9.96 -6.05
N ASP A 72 9.73 -9.22 -6.47
CA ASP A 72 9.81 -8.26 -7.58
C ASP A 72 10.27 -6.85 -7.16
N GLN A 73 10.88 -6.74 -5.98
CA GLN A 73 11.51 -5.54 -5.42
C GLN A 73 10.54 -4.38 -5.10
N ARG A 74 9.22 -4.66 -5.00
CA ARG A 74 8.29 -3.67 -4.46
C ARG A 74 8.43 -3.60 -2.95
N VAL A 75 8.25 -2.40 -2.42
CA VAL A 75 8.10 -2.18 -0.98
C VAL A 75 6.64 -1.85 -0.72
N ILE A 76 5.94 -2.69 0.04
CA ILE A 76 4.53 -2.54 0.37
C ILE A 76 4.43 -2.23 1.87
N TYR A 77 3.97 -1.03 2.20
CA TYR A 77 3.68 -0.63 3.56
C TYR A 77 2.15 -0.60 3.76
N TYR A 78 1.66 -1.15 4.86
CA TYR A 78 0.26 -1.05 5.27
C TYR A 78 0.16 -0.35 6.61
N TYR A 79 -0.57 0.76 6.64
CA TYR A 79 -0.86 1.53 7.84
C TYR A 79 -2.19 1.06 8.43
N ALA A 80 -2.16 0.37 9.56
CA ALA A 80 -3.33 -0.31 10.10
C ALA A 80 -4.40 0.64 10.62
N GLU A 81 -4.01 1.74 11.28
CA GLU A 81 -4.95 2.74 11.81
C GLU A 81 -5.68 3.48 10.69
N ALA A 82 -4.95 3.86 9.63
CA ALA A 82 -5.50 4.57 8.48
C ALA A 82 -6.10 3.64 7.40
N GLN A 83 -5.94 2.32 7.56
CA GLN A 83 -6.32 1.32 6.56
C GLN A 83 -5.82 1.65 5.15
N THR A 84 -4.58 2.14 5.06
CA THR A 84 -3.98 2.67 3.83
C THR A 84 -2.80 1.80 3.43
N SER A 85 -2.72 1.41 2.16
CA SER A 85 -1.56 0.71 1.60
C SER A 85 -0.70 1.68 0.80
N HIS A 86 0.61 1.60 0.91
CA HIS A 86 1.59 2.41 0.17
C HIS A 86 2.60 1.48 -0.48
N ILE A 87 2.65 1.50 -1.81
CA ILE A 87 3.50 0.65 -2.62
C ILE A 87 4.54 1.52 -3.30
N THR A 88 5.82 1.25 -3.09
CA THR A 88 6.92 1.82 -3.85
C THR A 88 7.41 0.78 -4.85
N TYR A 89 7.42 1.16 -6.13
CA TYR A 89 7.91 0.35 -7.23
C TYR A 89 9.40 0.61 -7.49
N PRO A 90 10.12 -0.35 -8.12
CA PRO A 90 11.55 -0.19 -8.42
C PRO A 90 11.89 1.00 -9.33
N ASP A 91 10.94 1.46 -10.14
CA ASP A 91 11.07 2.63 -11.00
C ASP A 91 10.86 3.96 -10.25
N GLY A 92 10.64 3.91 -8.94
CA GLY A 92 10.40 5.07 -8.08
C GLY A 92 8.97 5.58 -8.10
N ILE A 93 8.04 4.92 -8.81
CA ILE A 93 6.62 5.23 -8.71
C ILE A 93 6.12 4.79 -7.33
N GLU A 94 5.33 5.65 -6.69
CA GLU A 94 4.64 5.32 -5.45
C GLU A 94 3.13 5.30 -5.67
N VAL A 95 2.44 4.35 -5.05
CA VAL A 95 0.97 4.22 -5.14
C VAL A 95 0.39 4.07 -3.73
N LEU A 96 -0.50 4.98 -3.34
CA LEU A 96 -1.29 4.90 -2.12
C LEU A 96 -2.71 4.44 -2.44
N HIS A 97 -3.20 3.42 -1.73
CA HIS A 97 -4.59 2.96 -1.76
C HIS A 97 -5.25 3.29 -0.44
N PHE A 98 -6.33 4.06 -0.50
CA PHE A 98 -7.09 4.53 0.66
C PHE A 98 -8.35 3.69 0.87
N PRO A 99 -8.90 3.63 2.10
CA PRO A 99 -10.07 2.82 2.41
C PRO A 99 -11.36 3.27 1.71
N ASN A 100 -11.40 4.52 1.22
CA ASN A 100 -12.52 5.05 0.44
C ASN A 100 -12.46 4.66 -1.05
N ASN A 101 -11.54 3.78 -1.46
CA ASN A 101 -11.22 3.43 -2.85
C ASN A 101 -10.54 4.55 -3.67
N GLN A 102 -10.12 5.64 -3.02
CA GLN A 102 -9.22 6.59 -3.68
C GLN A 102 -7.84 5.94 -3.86
N THR A 103 -7.21 6.23 -4.99
CA THR A 103 -5.82 5.84 -5.25
C THR A 103 -5.01 7.08 -5.62
N GLU A 104 -3.81 7.23 -5.07
CA GLU A 104 -2.88 8.29 -5.45
C GLU A 104 -1.59 7.68 -5.98
N LYS A 105 -1.20 8.08 -7.18
CA LYS A 105 0.05 7.68 -7.83
C LYS A 105 0.99 8.87 -7.90
N LEU A 106 2.18 8.73 -7.32
CA LEU A 106 3.24 9.72 -7.35
C LEU A 106 4.32 9.25 -8.32
N PHE A 107 4.73 10.14 -9.21
CA PHE A 107 5.74 9.86 -10.22
C PHE A 107 7.07 10.51 -9.82
N PRO A 108 8.22 9.93 -10.22
CA PRO A 108 9.54 10.51 -9.95
C PRO A 108 9.76 11.91 -10.53
N ASP A 109 9.02 12.29 -11.58
CA ASP A 109 9.05 13.63 -12.18
C ASP A 109 8.30 14.69 -11.36
N GLY A 110 7.68 14.30 -10.24
CA GLY A 110 6.89 15.16 -9.36
C GLY A 110 5.40 15.26 -9.74
N ARG A 111 4.97 14.61 -10.83
CA ARG A 111 3.55 14.50 -11.17
C ARG A 111 2.83 13.65 -10.10
N LYS A 112 1.58 14.01 -9.82
CA LYS A 112 0.66 13.19 -9.02
C LYS A 112 -0.60 12.92 -9.82
N GLU A 113 -1.12 11.71 -9.72
CA GLU A 113 -2.39 11.30 -10.30
C GLU A 113 -3.27 10.77 -9.18
N ILE A 114 -4.47 11.31 -9.07
CA ILE A 114 -5.46 10.94 -8.04
C ILE A 114 -6.63 10.31 -8.77
N THR A 115 -6.94 9.06 -8.49
CA THR A 115 -8.18 8.41 -8.91
C THR A 115 -9.16 8.45 -7.75
N PHE A 116 -10.26 9.17 -7.94
CA PHE A 116 -11.33 9.26 -6.94
C PHE A 116 -12.26 8.05 -6.99
N PRO A 117 -13.08 7.83 -5.95
CA PRO A 117 -14.01 6.70 -5.90
C PRO A 117 -15.09 6.73 -6.99
N ASP A 118 -15.36 7.90 -7.57
CA ASP A 118 -16.26 8.07 -8.73
C ASP A 118 -15.57 7.87 -10.08
N GLN A 119 -14.32 7.37 -10.06
CA GLN A 119 -13.46 7.14 -11.22
C GLN A 119 -12.99 8.41 -11.94
N THR A 120 -13.23 9.60 -11.38
CA THR A 120 -12.59 10.83 -11.84
C THR A 120 -11.09 10.74 -11.61
N VAL A 121 -10.30 11.09 -12.63
CA VAL A 121 -8.83 11.11 -12.54
C VAL A 121 -8.34 12.55 -12.55
N LYS A 122 -7.64 12.97 -11.50
CA LYS A 122 -7.01 14.30 -11.39
C LYS A 122 -5.49 14.20 -11.46
N ASN A 123 -4.90 14.87 -12.44
CA ASN A 123 -3.46 15.03 -12.62
C ASN A 123 -3.00 16.37 -12.06
N LEU A 124 -2.00 16.34 -11.18
CA LEU A 124 -1.30 17.51 -10.66
C LEU A 124 0.12 17.51 -11.23
N PHE A 125 0.50 18.59 -11.91
CA PHE A 125 1.81 18.71 -12.53
C PHE A 125 2.74 19.62 -11.70
N PRO A 126 4.07 19.41 -11.74
CA PRO A 126 5.03 20.24 -11.01
C PRO A 126 4.99 21.73 -11.36
N ASN A 127 4.52 22.07 -12.56
CA ASN A 127 4.36 23.44 -13.03
C ASN A 127 3.09 24.13 -12.48
N GLY A 128 2.34 23.48 -11.60
CA GLY A 128 1.09 23.99 -11.02
C GLY A 128 -0.14 23.84 -11.92
N ARG A 129 -0.01 23.22 -13.10
CA ARG A 129 -1.18 22.84 -13.91
C ARG A 129 -1.92 21.69 -13.24
N GLU A 130 -3.23 21.73 -13.31
CA GLU A 130 -4.10 20.62 -12.93
C GLU A 130 -4.97 20.22 -14.12
N GLU A 131 -5.24 18.93 -14.24
CA GLU A 131 -6.16 18.37 -15.23
C GLU A 131 -7.05 17.35 -14.54
N SER A 132 -8.34 17.33 -14.87
CA SER A 132 -9.28 16.31 -14.38
C SER A 132 -10.04 15.70 -15.54
N VAL A 133 -10.08 14.37 -15.58
CA VAL A 133 -10.82 13.58 -16.57
C VAL A 133 -11.99 12.92 -15.87
N LEU A 134 -13.20 13.30 -16.27
CA LEU A 134 -14.45 12.70 -15.78
C LEU A 134 -14.76 11.40 -16.52
N THR A 135 -15.68 10.61 -15.98
CA THR A 135 -16.06 9.30 -16.56
C THR A 135 -16.74 9.38 -17.93
N ASP A 136 -17.32 10.53 -18.29
CA ASP A 136 -17.90 10.79 -19.61
C ASP A 136 -16.86 11.23 -20.66
N GLY A 137 -15.59 11.35 -20.26
CA GLY A 137 -14.46 11.82 -21.05
C GLY A 137 -14.30 13.35 -21.10
N THR A 138 -15.06 14.10 -20.29
CA THR A 138 -14.88 15.55 -20.13
C THR A 138 -13.54 15.83 -19.45
N VAL A 139 -12.78 16.78 -20.01
CA VAL A 139 -11.47 17.19 -19.48
C VAL A 139 -11.56 18.63 -18.96
N ILE A 140 -11.25 18.81 -17.68
CA ILE A 140 -11.19 20.11 -17.02
C ILE A 140 -9.73 20.45 -16.79
N GLN A 141 -9.26 21.59 -17.28
CA GLN A 141 -7.87 22.03 -17.09
C GLN A 141 -7.83 23.37 -16.34
N VAL A 142 -6.96 23.42 -15.34
CA VAL A 142 -6.73 24.62 -14.52
C VAL A 142 -5.24 24.96 -14.61
N ASN A 143 -4.94 26.21 -14.99
CA ASN A 143 -3.57 26.70 -15.08
C ASN A 143 -3.29 27.67 -13.92
N SER A 144 -2.14 27.52 -13.27
CA SER A 144 -1.78 28.30 -12.08
C SER A 144 -1.67 29.82 -12.28
N LYS A 145 -1.72 30.32 -13.54
CA LYS A 145 -1.68 31.75 -13.85
C LYS A 145 -3.05 32.42 -13.77
N ASP A 146 -4.12 31.65 -13.83
CA ASP A 146 -5.49 32.14 -13.90
C ASP A 146 -6.32 31.44 -12.81
N GLN A 147 -6.10 31.77 -11.53
CA GLN A 147 -7.03 31.37 -10.46
C GLN A 147 -8.45 31.96 -10.65
N GLU A 148 -8.62 32.83 -11.65
CA GLU A 148 -9.87 33.49 -11.99
C GLU A 148 -10.67 32.74 -13.08
N THR A 149 -10.04 31.85 -13.87
CA THR A 149 -10.72 31.14 -14.97
C THR A 149 -10.28 29.68 -15.10
N ASP A 150 -11.22 28.76 -14.91
CA ASP A 150 -11.03 27.35 -15.25
C ASP A 150 -11.42 27.12 -16.71
N THR A 151 -10.57 26.41 -17.46
CA THR A 151 -10.87 26.06 -18.85
C THR A 151 -11.44 24.64 -18.92
N VAL A 152 -12.73 24.53 -19.20
CA VAL A 152 -13.37 23.23 -19.44
C VAL A 152 -13.29 22.91 -20.92
N THR A 153 -12.65 21.79 -21.27
CA THR A 153 -12.63 21.27 -22.63
C THR A 153 -13.55 20.06 -22.71
N ILE A 154 -14.76 20.27 -23.23
CA ILE A 154 -15.74 19.20 -23.46
C ILE A 154 -15.66 18.84 -24.94
N LYS A 155 -15.15 17.65 -25.30
CA LYS A 155 -15.21 17.04 -26.66
C LYS A 155 -15.26 18.05 -27.83
N GLY A 156 -14.25 18.92 -27.94
CA GLY A 156 -14.08 19.86 -29.05
C GLY A 156 -14.59 21.29 -28.83
N THR A 157 -15.21 21.59 -27.69
CA THR A 157 -15.58 22.95 -27.29
C THR A 157 -14.86 23.34 -25.99
N SER A 158 -13.98 24.34 -26.09
CA SER A 158 -13.44 25.03 -24.91
C SER A 158 -14.49 26.02 -24.41
N GLN A 159 -14.98 25.84 -23.19
CA GLN A 159 -15.82 26.82 -22.52
C GLN A 159 -15.09 27.31 -21.25
N GLN A 160 -14.89 28.63 -21.16
CA GLN A 160 -14.45 29.27 -19.93
C GLN A 160 -15.65 29.32 -18.98
N GLN A 161 -15.55 28.64 -17.85
CA GLN A 161 -16.54 28.72 -16.78
C GLN A 161 -15.92 29.43 -15.57
N PRO A 162 -16.71 30.22 -14.82
CA PRO A 162 -16.22 30.86 -13.60
C PRO A 162 -15.81 29.77 -12.60
N ALA A 163 -14.64 29.93 -11.98
CA ALA A 163 -14.02 28.92 -11.11
C ALA A 163 -14.97 28.36 -10.02
N ALA A 164 -15.89 29.20 -9.51
CA ALA A 164 -16.90 28.81 -8.52
C ALA A 164 -17.91 27.75 -9.00
N ALA A 165 -18.17 27.63 -10.31
CA ALA A 165 -19.07 26.63 -10.87
C ALA A 165 -18.42 25.23 -10.92
N ILE A 166 -17.10 25.17 -10.99
CA ILE A 166 -16.32 23.92 -11.01
C ILE A 166 -15.89 23.52 -9.60
N ASP A 167 -15.64 24.49 -8.73
CA ASP A 167 -15.35 24.27 -7.31
C ASP A 167 -16.46 23.42 -6.66
N MET A 168 -17.74 23.68 -6.98
CA MET A 168 -18.86 22.87 -6.47
C MET A 168 -18.86 21.40 -6.96
N MET A 169 -18.13 21.10 -8.04
CA MET A 169 -17.93 19.74 -8.58
C MET A 169 -16.62 19.10 -8.07
N MET A 170 -15.70 19.90 -7.52
CA MET A 170 -14.34 19.51 -7.09
C MET A 170 -14.07 19.64 -5.59
N ILE A 171 -15.09 20.00 -4.77
CA ILE A 171 -15.06 19.89 -3.30
C ILE A 171 -15.03 18.41 -2.88
N LYS A 172 -13.91 17.74 -3.15
CA LYS A 172 -13.42 16.53 -2.49
C LYS A 172 -11.90 16.64 -2.21
N CYS A 173 -11.25 17.73 -2.63
CA CYS A 173 -9.81 17.98 -2.46
C CYS A 173 -9.39 18.36 -1.01
N ALA A 174 -10.32 18.37 -0.04
CA ALA A 174 -10.04 18.71 1.34
C ALA A 174 -9.96 17.46 2.24
N VAL A 175 -9.18 16.45 1.85
CA VAL A 175 -8.83 15.39 2.80
C VAL A 175 -7.36 15.00 2.64
N PHE A 176 -6.62 15.16 3.73
CA PHE A 176 -5.31 14.59 4.01
C PHE A 176 -4.04 15.22 3.42
N ARG A 177 -3.81 16.50 3.75
CA ARG A 177 -2.44 17.06 3.90
C ARG A 177 -1.61 16.42 5.04
N ASN A 178 -2.12 15.39 5.73
CA ASN A 178 -1.58 14.94 7.02
C ASN A 178 -0.94 13.55 7.05
N ILE A 179 -0.97 12.78 5.95
CA ILE A 179 -0.30 11.46 5.94
C ILE A 179 1.16 11.59 5.50
N HIS A 180 1.44 12.48 4.55
CA HIS A 180 2.80 12.68 4.02
C HIS A 180 3.78 13.27 5.05
N ALA A 181 3.31 14.09 5.99
CA ALA A 181 4.17 14.77 6.97
C ALA A 181 4.39 13.98 8.28
N LYS A 182 3.58 12.95 8.56
CA LYS A 182 3.63 12.25 9.85
C LYS A 182 4.47 10.97 9.86
N TYR A 183 4.67 10.32 8.71
CA TYR A 183 5.18 8.95 8.68
C TYR A 183 6.56 8.76 8.02
N ILE A 184 7.15 9.82 7.45
CA ILE A 184 8.56 9.83 7.01
C ILE A 184 9.54 9.69 8.22
N GLY A 185 9.02 9.82 9.45
CA GLY A 185 9.79 9.75 10.70
C GLY A 185 9.98 8.38 11.35
N ILE A 186 9.48 7.28 10.76
CA ILE A 186 9.65 5.93 11.34
C ILE A 186 10.65 5.12 10.49
N GLN A 187 11.88 5.62 10.39
CA GLN A 187 13.05 4.77 10.15
C GLN A 187 13.48 4.23 11.52
N ILE A 188 12.78 3.20 12.00
CA ILE A 188 13.34 2.38 13.06
C ILE A 188 14.36 1.50 12.37
N ASN A 189 15.64 1.79 12.61
CA ASN A 189 16.75 0.93 12.24
C ASN A 189 16.49 -0.46 12.83
N ILE A 190 16.10 -1.40 11.98
CA ILE A 190 16.14 -2.84 12.25
C ILE A 190 17.05 -3.44 11.18
N GLU A 191 18.30 -2.98 11.16
CA GLU A 191 19.42 -3.78 10.64
C GLU A 191 19.90 -4.73 11.74
#